data_AF-A0A3L8SHP3-F1
#
_entry.id   AF-A0A3L8SHP3-F1
#
_cell.length_a   1.000
_cell.length_b   1.000
_cell.length_c   1.000
_cell.angle_alpha   90.00
_cell.angle_beta   90.00
_cell.angle_gamma   90.00
#
_symmetry.space_group_name_H-M   'P 1'
#
loop_
_entity.id
_entity.type
_entity.pdbx_description
1 polymer ?
#
loop_
_entity_poly.entity_id
_entity_poly.type
_entity_poly.pdbx_seq_one_letter_code
_entity_poly.pdbx_strand_id
1 'polypeptide(L)'
;DVMSTFFQFGASIQQEAIIMLKIMQDYDWHVFSLVTTTFPGYRDFINVIKTTVENSFVGWDMQNVIILDTAFGDAKTQIQLKKIHSSVILLYCSKDEAVYILDEARSLGLTGYDFFWIVPSLVSGNTEITPKEFPSGLISAAYDEWDYSLEARVRDGLGVIATAASAMLEKYSFIPEARTSCYGQLEKNDRPSQTLHKFMMNVTWEGRDLSFTADGYQAHPRLVVIVLNNEREWEKVGKWENNSLSLKYSVWPRYSSFADSDPDDNHLSIVTLEEAPFVIVEDVDPLMESCQKNTVPCRKFVRLNYVEICLLSLVCNNLKMSPNENTSFILILNFFQRL
;
A
#
# COMPACT_ATOMS: atom_id res chain seq x y z
N ASP A 1 6.07 -13.02 -29.25
CA ASP A 1 5.46 -11.93 -28.48
C ASP A 1 5.60 -10.60 -29.20
N VAL A 2 4.47 -10.02 -29.58
CA VAL A 2 4.43 -8.63 -30.06
C VAL A 2 4.65 -7.77 -28.82
N MET A 3 5.82 -7.16 -28.68
CA MET A 3 6.08 -6.25 -27.58
C MET A 3 5.08 -5.08 -27.67
N SER A 4 4.18 -4.99 -26.68
CA SER A 4 3.29 -3.86 -26.51
C SER A 4 4.13 -2.59 -26.34
N THR A 5 3.71 -1.49 -26.97
CA THR A 5 4.34 -0.18 -26.81
C THR A 5 3.55 0.73 -25.87
N PHE A 6 2.74 0.12 -24.99
CA PHE A 6 1.85 0.84 -24.08
C PHE A 6 2.61 1.23 -22.82
N PHE A 7 2.58 2.53 -22.49
CA PHE A 7 3.12 3.09 -21.26
C PHE A 7 1.99 3.76 -20.47
N GLN A 8 2.05 3.66 -19.14
CA GLN A 8 1.11 4.31 -18.23
C GLN A 8 1.86 5.01 -17.10
N PHE A 9 1.34 6.16 -16.65
CA PHE A 9 1.87 6.86 -15.47
C PHE A 9 1.47 6.22 -14.14
N GLY A 10 0.59 5.22 -14.16
CA GLY A 10 0.22 4.48 -12.95
C GLY A 10 1.40 3.69 -12.36
N ALA A 11 1.23 3.31 -11.10
CA ALA A 11 2.14 2.39 -10.45
C ALA A 11 1.86 0.94 -10.85
N SER A 12 2.89 0.11 -10.81
CA SER A 12 2.74 -1.32 -11.00
C SER A 12 2.11 -1.97 -9.77
N ILE A 13 1.47 -3.13 -9.98
CA ILE A 13 0.95 -3.97 -8.90
C ILE A 13 2.04 -4.28 -7.86
N GLN A 14 3.30 -4.40 -8.31
CA GLN A 14 4.43 -4.67 -7.44
C GLN A 14 4.71 -3.49 -6.49
N GLN A 15 4.74 -2.27 -7.04
CA GLN A 15 4.97 -1.05 -6.26
C GLN A 15 3.85 -0.79 -5.25
N GLU A 16 2.59 -0.96 -5.65
CA GLU A 16 1.44 -0.82 -4.74
C GLU A 16 1.47 -1.87 -3.62
N ALA A 17 1.76 -3.14 -3.96
CA ALA A 17 1.88 -4.22 -2.97
C ALA A 17 2.98 -3.95 -1.93
N ILE A 18 4.12 -3.41 -2.35
CA ILE A 18 5.21 -3.03 -1.44
C ILE A 18 4.75 -1.94 -0.46
N ILE A 19 4.00 -0.94 -0.93
CA ILE A 19 3.46 0.10 -0.04
C ILE A 19 2.45 -0.47 0.94
N MET A 20 1.57 -1.36 0.48
CA MET A 20 0.63 -2.06 1.36
C MET A 20 1.37 -2.80 2.49
N LEU A 21 2.46 -3.50 2.17
CA LEU A 21 3.32 -4.15 3.17
C LEU A 21 4.04 -3.14 4.08
N LYS A 22 4.52 -2.00 3.54
CA LYS A 22 5.18 -0.96 4.34
C LYS A 22 4.23 -0.28 5.33
N ILE A 23 2.96 -0.06 4.95
CA ILE A 23 1.92 0.41 5.90
C ILE A 23 1.80 -0.57 7.07
N MET A 24 1.68 -1.87 6.75
CA MET A 24 1.59 -2.89 7.80
C MET A 24 2.86 -2.99 8.65
N GLN A 25 4.03 -2.76 8.06
CA GLN A 25 5.31 -2.76 8.78
C GLN A 25 5.38 -1.58 9.76
N ASP A 26 4.91 -0.39 9.37
CA ASP A 26 4.93 0.81 10.22
C ASP A 26 4.00 0.70 11.44
N TYR A 27 2.84 0.04 11.28
CA TYR A 27 1.88 -0.21 12.36
C TYR A 27 2.07 -1.55 13.10
N ASP A 28 3.19 -2.25 12.88
CA ASP A 28 3.47 -3.57 13.47
C ASP A 28 2.39 -4.66 13.17
N TRP A 29 1.68 -4.53 12.06
CA TRP A 29 0.64 -5.46 11.60
C TRP A 29 1.23 -6.67 10.86
N HIS A 30 1.90 -7.56 11.58
CA HIS A 30 2.61 -8.68 10.96
C HIS A 30 1.74 -9.91 10.62
N VAL A 31 0.49 -9.97 11.12
CA VAL A 31 -0.43 -11.10 10.90
C VAL A 31 -1.57 -10.67 9.99
N PHE A 32 -1.68 -11.27 8.81
CA PHE A 32 -2.68 -10.86 7.82
C PHE A 32 -3.21 -12.03 6.97
N SER A 33 -4.34 -11.79 6.31
CA SER A 33 -4.91 -12.68 5.30
C SER A 33 -4.96 -11.98 3.94
N LEU A 34 -4.82 -12.76 2.88
CA LEU A 34 -4.84 -12.30 1.49
C LEU A 34 -6.10 -12.81 0.81
N VAL A 35 -6.92 -11.90 0.29
CA VAL A 35 -8.14 -12.20 -0.45
C VAL A 35 -7.98 -11.65 -1.87
N THR A 36 -8.16 -12.49 -2.88
CA THR A 36 -8.12 -12.05 -4.27
C THR A 36 -9.29 -12.60 -5.06
N THR A 37 -9.70 -11.92 -6.13
CA THR A 37 -10.57 -12.52 -7.15
C THR A 37 -9.72 -13.14 -8.27
N THR A 38 -10.39 -13.65 -9.31
CA THR A 38 -9.74 -14.09 -10.55
C THR A 38 -9.42 -12.92 -11.51
N PHE A 39 -9.46 -11.67 -11.02
CA PHE A 39 -9.15 -10.47 -11.79
C PHE A 39 -7.71 -10.51 -12.36
N PRO A 40 -7.48 -10.07 -13.63
CA PRO A 40 -6.16 -10.12 -14.25
C PRO A 40 -5.06 -9.49 -13.39
N GLY A 41 -3.97 -10.23 -13.15
CA GLY A 41 -2.87 -9.80 -12.27
C GLY A 41 -2.88 -10.37 -10.86
N TYR A 42 -3.93 -11.09 -10.44
CA TYR A 42 -4.04 -11.64 -9.08
C TYR A 42 -2.88 -12.59 -8.72
N ARG A 43 -2.38 -13.39 -9.67
CA ARG A 43 -1.25 -14.31 -9.44
C ARG A 43 0.04 -13.55 -9.19
N ASP A 44 0.27 -12.47 -9.93
CA ASP A 44 1.45 -11.63 -9.78
C ASP A 44 1.40 -10.91 -8.44
N PHE A 45 0.23 -10.39 -8.05
CA PHE A 45 0.01 -9.82 -6.72
C PHE A 45 0.33 -10.80 -5.59
N ILE A 46 -0.23 -12.03 -5.64
CA ILE A 46 0.06 -13.08 -4.65
C ILE A 46 1.56 -13.40 -4.61
N ASN A 47 2.21 -13.53 -5.77
CA ASN A 47 3.63 -13.86 -5.86
C ASN A 47 4.52 -12.75 -5.31
N VAL A 48 4.20 -11.48 -5.57
CA VAL A 48 4.93 -10.33 -5.03
C VAL A 48 4.83 -10.30 -3.51
N ILE A 49 3.63 -10.44 -2.96
CA ILE A 49 3.42 -10.47 -1.50
C ILE A 49 4.21 -11.62 -0.88
N LYS A 50 4.08 -12.84 -1.41
CA LYS A 50 4.83 -14.01 -0.92
C LYS A 50 6.34 -13.81 -0.95
N THR A 51 6.86 -13.40 -2.10
CA THR A 51 8.31 -13.21 -2.30
C THR A 51 8.84 -12.11 -1.39
N THR A 52 8.08 -11.02 -1.20
CA THR A 52 8.50 -9.90 -0.34
C THR A 52 8.50 -10.31 1.13
N VAL A 53 7.47 -11.05 1.55
CA VAL A 53 7.35 -11.57 2.92
C VAL A 53 8.43 -12.60 3.24
N GLU A 54 8.70 -13.55 2.34
CA GLU A 54 9.71 -14.61 2.52
C GLU A 54 11.14 -14.05 2.61
N ASN A 55 11.43 -12.97 1.88
CA ASN A 55 12.75 -12.32 1.89
C ASN A 55 12.90 -11.25 2.99
N SER A 56 11.89 -11.06 3.84
CA SER A 56 11.87 -10.04 4.88
C SER A 56 12.26 -10.62 6.25
N PHE A 57 13.07 -9.87 7.02
CA PHE A 57 13.44 -10.21 8.39
C PHE A 57 12.38 -9.85 9.44
N VAL A 58 11.25 -9.26 9.03
CA VAL A 58 10.19 -8.75 9.92
C VAL A 58 9.41 -9.88 10.61
N GLY A 59 9.40 -11.09 10.04
CA GLY A 59 8.76 -12.26 10.64
C GLY A 59 7.23 -12.26 10.51
N TRP A 60 6.75 -11.93 9.31
CA TRP A 60 5.35 -11.96 8.88
C TRP A 60 4.67 -13.33 9.10
N ASP A 61 3.37 -13.30 9.35
CA ASP A 61 2.49 -14.47 9.44
C ASP A 61 1.30 -14.29 8.49
N MET A 62 1.41 -14.87 7.29
CA MET A 62 0.36 -14.86 6.27
C MET A 62 -0.54 -16.09 6.48
N GLN A 63 -1.67 -15.91 7.16
CA GLN A 63 -2.51 -17.01 7.65
C GLN A 63 -3.32 -17.70 6.54
N ASN A 64 -4.02 -16.93 5.71
CA ASN A 64 -4.90 -17.45 4.67
C ASN A 64 -4.63 -16.76 3.33
N VAL A 65 -4.68 -17.54 2.24
CA VAL A 65 -4.76 -17.03 0.87
C VAL A 65 -6.05 -17.54 0.25
N ILE A 66 -7.02 -16.66 0.08
CA ILE A 66 -8.36 -16.97 -0.39
C ILE A 66 -8.52 -16.42 -1.80
N ILE A 67 -8.81 -17.32 -2.75
CA ILE A 67 -9.13 -16.95 -4.13
C ILE A 67 -10.64 -17.11 -4.32
N LEU A 68 -11.32 -15.99 -4.49
CA LEU A 68 -12.76 -15.92 -4.75
C LEU A 68 -13.00 -15.96 -6.25
N ASP A 69 -13.98 -16.77 -6.64
CA ASP A 69 -14.46 -16.80 -8.01
C ASP A 69 -15.82 -16.11 -8.03
N THR A 70 -15.81 -14.85 -8.44
CA THR A 70 -16.97 -13.94 -8.44
C THR A 70 -18.05 -14.36 -9.42
N ALA A 71 -17.76 -15.34 -10.29
CA ALA A 71 -18.77 -15.98 -11.15
C ALA A 71 -19.71 -16.93 -10.38
N PHE A 72 -19.38 -17.33 -9.13
CA PHE A 72 -20.15 -18.28 -8.34
C PHE A 72 -20.76 -17.62 -7.10
N GLY A 73 -22.07 -17.79 -6.91
CA GLY A 73 -22.90 -17.02 -5.98
C GLY A 73 -22.55 -17.05 -4.48
N ASP A 74 -23.32 -16.24 -3.76
CA ASP A 74 -23.19 -15.70 -2.39
C ASP A 74 -22.69 -16.69 -1.35
N ALA A 75 -23.26 -17.90 -1.31
CA ALA A 75 -22.96 -18.88 -0.26
C ALA A 75 -21.50 -19.35 -0.25
N LYS A 76 -20.85 -19.49 -1.42
CA LYS A 76 -19.45 -19.97 -1.47
C LYS A 76 -18.49 -18.90 -0.98
N THR A 77 -18.73 -17.65 -1.34
CA THR A 77 -17.93 -16.49 -0.90
C THR A 77 -18.01 -16.32 0.61
N GLN A 78 -19.21 -16.37 1.20
CA GLN A 78 -19.38 -16.29 2.65
C GLN A 78 -18.60 -17.39 3.40
N ILE A 79 -18.64 -18.63 2.91
CA ILE A 79 -17.93 -19.76 3.54
C ILE A 79 -16.41 -19.55 3.51
N GLN A 80 -15.87 -18.99 2.42
CA GLN A 80 -14.43 -18.72 2.34
C GLN A 80 -14.04 -17.56 3.25
N LEU A 81 -14.81 -16.47 3.26
CA LEU A 81 -14.54 -15.29 4.10
C LEU A 81 -14.60 -15.63 5.60
N LYS A 82 -15.47 -16.56 6.03
CA LYS A 82 -15.52 -17.05 7.43
C LYS A 82 -14.23 -17.71 7.93
N LYS A 83 -13.29 -18.08 7.05
CA LYS A 83 -11.99 -18.64 7.43
C LYS A 83 -10.99 -17.58 7.91
N ILE A 84 -11.30 -16.30 7.70
CA ILE A 84 -10.44 -15.19 8.08
C ILE A 84 -10.51 -14.98 9.59
N HIS A 85 -9.35 -15.03 10.24
CA HIS A 85 -9.21 -14.77 11.68
C HIS A 85 -8.21 -13.63 11.97
N SER A 86 -7.49 -13.16 10.96
CA SER A 86 -6.56 -12.05 11.09
C SER A 86 -7.29 -10.71 11.02
N SER A 87 -6.86 -9.75 11.84
CA SER A 87 -7.36 -8.37 11.81
C SER A 87 -7.07 -7.65 10.49
N VAL A 88 -5.91 -7.90 9.86
CA VAL A 88 -5.56 -7.23 8.60
C VAL A 88 -5.87 -8.12 7.41
N ILE A 89 -6.50 -7.53 6.39
CA ILE A 89 -6.96 -8.21 5.18
C ILE A 89 -6.52 -7.40 3.96
N LEU A 90 -5.66 -7.99 3.13
CA LEU A 90 -5.31 -7.44 1.82
C LEU A 90 -6.32 -7.94 0.79
N LEU A 91 -6.98 -7.03 0.08
CA LEU A 91 -7.97 -7.38 -0.94
C LEU A 91 -7.51 -6.93 -2.33
N TYR A 92 -7.43 -7.87 -3.29
CA TYR A 92 -7.15 -7.59 -4.69
C TYR A 92 -8.29 -8.04 -5.60
N CYS A 93 -9.00 -7.09 -6.18
CA CYS A 93 -10.11 -7.31 -7.11
C CYS A 93 -10.40 -6.05 -7.93
N SER A 94 -11.36 -6.13 -8.86
CA SER A 94 -11.92 -4.93 -9.48
C SER A 94 -12.82 -4.15 -8.52
N LYS A 95 -13.06 -2.87 -8.82
CA LYS A 95 -14.00 -2.03 -8.04
C LYS A 95 -15.40 -2.64 -7.94
N ASP A 96 -15.93 -3.20 -9.03
CA ASP A 96 -17.27 -3.83 -9.05
C ASP A 96 -17.33 -5.09 -8.18
N GLU A 97 -16.28 -5.91 -8.20
CA GLU A 97 -16.19 -7.10 -7.34
C GLU A 97 -16.00 -6.72 -5.86
N ALA A 98 -15.25 -5.64 -5.58
CA ALA A 98 -15.05 -5.15 -4.22
C ALA A 98 -16.37 -4.74 -3.55
N VAL A 99 -17.29 -4.13 -4.31
CA VAL A 99 -18.64 -3.77 -3.81
C VAL A 99 -19.32 -4.99 -3.22
N TYR A 100 -19.35 -6.09 -3.97
CA TYR A 100 -19.98 -7.33 -3.55
C TYR A 100 -19.23 -8.01 -2.39
N ILE A 101 -17.90 -8.10 -2.46
CA ILE A 101 -17.09 -8.76 -1.42
C ILE A 101 -17.20 -8.03 -0.08
N LEU A 102 -17.17 -6.69 -0.09
CA LEU A 102 -17.24 -5.89 1.12
C LEU A 102 -18.65 -5.88 1.73
N ASP A 103 -19.71 -6.02 0.91
CA ASP A 103 -21.08 -6.20 1.42
C ASP A 103 -21.29 -7.57 2.08
N GLU A 104 -20.71 -8.62 1.50
CA GLU A 104 -20.67 -9.96 2.13
C GLU A 104 -19.83 -9.96 3.42
N ALA A 105 -18.67 -9.30 3.40
CA ALA A 105 -17.82 -9.13 4.57
C ALA A 105 -18.55 -8.38 5.70
N ARG A 106 -19.36 -7.37 5.36
CA ARG A 106 -20.24 -6.66 6.30
C ARG A 106 -21.26 -7.58 6.94
N SER A 107 -21.91 -8.44 6.17
CA SER A 107 -22.85 -9.44 6.69
C SER A 107 -22.20 -10.45 7.65
N LEU A 108 -20.88 -10.64 7.54
CA LEU A 108 -20.07 -11.50 8.41
C LEU A 108 -19.40 -10.76 9.58
N GLY A 109 -19.56 -9.44 9.70
CA GLY A 109 -18.90 -8.62 10.72
C GLY A 109 -17.40 -8.41 10.47
N LEU A 110 -16.88 -8.78 9.29
CA LEU A 110 -15.48 -8.61 8.91
C LEU A 110 -15.12 -7.17 8.53
N THR A 111 -16.07 -6.24 8.58
CA THR A 111 -15.82 -4.80 8.37
C THR A 111 -15.81 -4.00 9.66
N GLY A 112 -15.91 -4.67 10.82
CA GLY A 112 -15.90 -4.08 12.16
C GLY A 112 -14.60 -3.36 12.53
N TYR A 113 -14.57 -2.72 13.70
CA TYR A 113 -13.42 -1.94 14.20
C TYR A 113 -12.13 -2.76 14.40
N ASP A 114 -12.24 -4.09 14.53
CA ASP A 114 -11.10 -5.01 14.68
C ASP A 114 -10.48 -5.44 13.34
N PHE A 115 -11.07 -5.02 12.21
CA PHE A 115 -10.66 -5.44 10.87
C PHE A 115 -10.20 -4.26 10.01
N PHE A 116 -8.99 -4.39 9.45
CA PHE A 116 -8.40 -3.40 8.56
C PHE A 116 -8.32 -3.97 7.15
N TRP A 117 -9.05 -3.35 6.23
CA TRP A 117 -9.02 -3.70 4.81
C TRP A 117 -8.05 -2.78 4.07
N ILE A 118 -7.09 -3.37 3.36
CA ILE A 118 -6.13 -2.64 2.52
C ILE A 118 -6.28 -3.09 1.07
N VAL A 119 -6.46 -2.13 0.16
CA VAL A 119 -6.74 -2.37 -1.25
C VAL A 119 -5.80 -1.59 -2.19
N PRO A 120 -5.51 -2.10 -3.40
CA PRO A 120 -4.78 -1.35 -4.43
C PRO A 120 -5.61 -0.22 -5.03
N SER A 121 -4.99 0.60 -5.88
CA SER A 121 -5.63 1.75 -6.54
C SER A 121 -6.77 1.35 -7.48
N LEU A 122 -6.75 0.11 -7.98
CA LEU A 122 -7.80 -0.45 -8.82
C LEU A 122 -9.16 -0.49 -8.13
N VAL A 123 -9.19 -0.70 -6.80
CA VAL A 123 -10.42 -0.80 -6.02
C VAL A 123 -10.94 0.59 -5.65
N SER A 124 -10.06 1.50 -5.23
CA SER A 124 -10.45 2.89 -4.97
C SER A 124 -10.94 3.57 -6.26
N GLY A 125 -10.21 3.37 -7.35
CA GLY A 125 -10.49 3.94 -8.66
C GLY A 125 -10.69 5.45 -8.57
N ASN A 126 -11.77 5.95 -9.18
CA ASN A 126 -12.17 7.35 -8.98
C ASN A 126 -12.66 7.58 -7.54
N THR A 127 -11.95 8.42 -6.80
CA THR A 127 -12.21 8.79 -5.40
C THR A 127 -13.39 9.75 -5.23
N GLU A 128 -13.91 10.34 -6.32
CA GLU A 128 -15.14 11.16 -6.30
C GLU A 128 -16.40 10.30 -6.18
N ILE A 129 -16.34 9.03 -6.62
CA ILE A 129 -17.50 8.12 -6.64
C ILE A 129 -17.19 6.92 -5.75
N THR A 130 -17.59 7.01 -4.48
CA THR A 130 -17.37 5.95 -3.49
C THR A 130 -18.63 5.08 -3.29
N PRO A 131 -18.58 3.77 -3.58
CA PRO A 131 -19.71 2.85 -3.38
C PRO A 131 -20.12 2.73 -1.91
N LYS A 132 -21.43 2.60 -1.65
CA LYS A 132 -22.01 2.61 -0.28
C LYS A 132 -21.55 1.43 0.57
N GLU A 133 -21.13 0.38 -0.11
CA GLU A 133 -20.69 -0.91 0.42
C GLU A 133 -19.30 -0.80 1.08
N PHE A 134 -18.50 0.19 0.67
CA PHE A 134 -17.17 0.40 1.23
C PHE A 134 -17.25 0.88 2.69
N PRO A 135 -16.56 0.21 3.63
CA PRO A 135 -16.55 0.59 5.03
C PRO A 135 -15.63 1.79 5.28
N SER A 136 -15.97 2.62 6.27
CA SER A 136 -15.03 3.62 6.81
C SER A 136 -13.77 2.92 7.32
N GLY A 137 -12.61 3.57 7.14
CA GLY A 137 -11.31 2.99 7.47
C GLY A 137 -10.72 2.09 6.39
N LEU A 138 -11.37 1.94 5.23
CA LEU A 138 -10.79 1.27 4.07
C LEU A 138 -9.53 2.01 3.61
N ILE A 139 -8.39 1.31 3.64
CA ILE A 139 -7.07 1.85 3.29
C ILE A 139 -6.78 1.53 1.83
N SER A 140 -6.28 2.49 1.06
CA SER A 140 -5.81 2.25 -0.29
C SER A 140 -4.43 2.83 -0.56
N ALA A 141 -3.59 2.05 -1.22
CA ALA A 141 -2.34 2.53 -1.82
C ALA A 141 -2.64 2.98 -3.25
N ALA A 142 -2.44 4.26 -3.54
CA ALA A 142 -2.84 4.86 -4.81
C ALA A 142 -1.77 5.77 -5.39
N TYR A 143 -1.87 6.03 -6.70
CA TYR A 143 -1.08 7.07 -7.35
C TYR A 143 -1.53 8.46 -6.88
N ASP A 144 -0.58 9.39 -6.72
CA ASP A 144 -0.86 10.74 -6.22
C ASP A 144 -1.59 11.59 -7.27
N GLU A 145 -2.92 11.48 -7.33
CA GLU A 145 -3.74 12.27 -8.24
C GLU A 145 -3.95 13.72 -7.77
N TRP A 146 -3.87 13.97 -6.46
CA TRP A 146 -4.09 15.29 -5.86
C TRP A 146 -2.95 16.26 -6.19
N ASP A 147 -1.71 15.83 -6.00
CA ASP A 147 -0.54 16.69 -6.25
C ASP A 147 -0.11 16.67 -7.72
N TYR A 148 -0.73 15.82 -8.57
CA TYR A 148 -0.41 15.68 -9.99
C TYR A 148 -1.66 15.77 -10.88
N SER A 149 -2.06 17.01 -11.14
CA SER A 149 -3.26 17.33 -11.93
C SER A 149 -3.22 16.72 -13.34
N LEU A 150 -4.40 16.56 -13.93
CA LEU A 150 -4.53 16.05 -15.30
C LEU A 150 -3.75 16.91 -16.31
N GLU A 151 -3.79 18.24 -16.18
CA GLU A 151 -3.04 19.15 -17.05
C GLU A 151 -1.52 18.91 -16.95
N ALA A 152 -0.99 18.77 -15.73
CA ALA A 152 0.41 18.45 -15.52
C ALA A 152 0.76 17.07 -16.10
N ARG A 153 -0.11 16.07 -15.95
CA ARG A 153 0.06 14.73 -16.54
C ARG A 153 0.12 14.78 -18.07
N VAL A 154 -0.76 15.55 -18.71
CA VAL A 154 -0.77 15.72 -20.17
C VAL A 154 0.49 16.44 -20.66
N ARG A 155 0.91 17.51 -19.98
CA ARG A 155 2.14 18.24 -20.29
C ARG A 155 3.36 17.33 -20.20
N ASP A 156 3.47 16.57 -19.12
CA ASP A 156 4.60 15.68 -18.88
C ASP A 156 4.58 14.51 -19.88
N GLY A 157 3.41 13.98 -20.24
CA GLY A 157 3.25 12.99 -21.32
C GLY A 157 3.71 13.50 -22.67
N LEU A 158 3.38 14.75 -23.02
CA LEU A 158 3.88 15.40 -24.22
C LEU A 158 5.41 15.60 -24.14
N GLY A 159 5.92 15.98 -22.97
CA GLY A 159 7.35 16.10 -22.69
C GLY A 159 8.10 14.80 -22.93
N VAL A 160 7.55 13.66 -22.48
CA VAL A 160 8.12 12.32 -22.71
C VAL A 160 8.23 12.02 -24.20
N ILE A 161 7.13 12.19 -24.94
CA ILE A 161 7.08 11.89 -26.38
C ILE A 161 8.03 12.81 -27.16
N ALA A 162 8.02 14.11 -26.87
CA ALA A 162 8.86 15.10 -27.55
C ALA A 162 10.35 14.86 -27.27
N THR A 163 10.72 14.56 -26.02
CA THR A 163 12.11 14.26 -25.64
C THR A 163 12.59 12.97 -26.31
N ALA A 164 11.76 11.93 -26.32
CA ALA A 164 12.09 10.68 -27.00
C ALA A 164 12.26 10.87 -28.52
N ALA A 165 11.39 11.67 -29.15
CA ALA A 165 11.49 12.01 -30.56
C ALA A 165 12.75 12.85 -30.87
N SER A 166 13.11 13.79 -30.01
CA SER A 166 14.35 14.57 -30.13
C SER A 166 15.59 13.68 -30.04
N ALA A 167 15.65 12.79 -29.03
CA ALA A 167 16.75 11.83 -28.88
C ALA A 167 16.85 10.86 -30.07
N MET A 168 15.70 10.46 -30.64
CA MET A 168 15.65 9.65 -31.84
C MET A 168 16.18 10.41 -33.06
N LEU A 169 15.80 11.68 -33.23
CA LEU A 169 16.28 12.55 -34.30
C LEU A 169 17.80 12.77 -34.18
N GLU A 170 18.33 12.99 -32.99
CA GLU A 170 19.77 13.15 -32.78
C GLU A 170 20.56 11.89 -33.16
N LYS A 171 20.05 10.70 -32.81
CA LYS A 171 20.74 9.43 -33.05
C LYS A 171 20.62 8.91 -34.48
N TYR A 172 19.45 9.08 -35.09
CA TYR A 172 19.12 8.46 -36.39
C TYR A 172 18.88 9.48 -37.50
N SER A 173 18.91 10.79 -37.20
CA SER A 173 18.61 11.89 -38.13
C SER A 173 17.26 11.74 -38.83
N PHE A 174 16.31 11.06 -38.18
CA PHE A 174 15.01 10.74 -38.75
C PHE A 174 13.96 10.52 -37.65
N ILE A 175 12.76 11.07 -37.85
CA ILE A 175 11.56 10.78 -37.06
C ILE A 175 10.57 10.05 -37.99
N PRO A 176 10.04 8.88 -37.61
CA PRO A 176 9.12 8.13 -38.43
C PRO A 176 7.79 8.89 -38.59
N GLU A 177 7.24 8.88 -39.79
CA GLU A 177 5.89 9.40 -40.01
C GLU A 177 4.87 8.56 -39.21
N ALA A 178 3.99 9.25 -38.51
CA ALA A 178 2.93 8.62 -37.76
C ALA A 178 1.91 7.99 -38.70
N ARG A 179 1.47 6.76 -38.39
CA ARG A 179 0.36 6.15 -39.12
C ARG A 179 -0.94 6.87 -38.76
N THR A 180 -1.68 7.28 -39.77
CA THR A 180 -2.95 8.03 -39.62
C THR A 180 -4.19 7.16 -39.77
N SER A 181 -4.05 5.87 -40.11
CA SER A 181 -5.16 4.93 -40.29
C SER A 181 -4.87 3.55 -39.69
N CYS A 182 -5.87 3.01 -38.99
CA CYS A 182 -5.86 1.64 -38.46
C CYS A 182 -6.11 0.57 -39.54
N TYR A 183 -6.62 0.96 -40.71
CA TYR A 183 -7.01 0.06 -41.79
C TYR A 183 -5.95 -0.06 -42.91
N GLY A 184 -4.86 0.70 -42.83
CA GLY A 184 -3.76 0.62 -43.78
C GLY A 184 -3.02 -0.72 -43.65
N GLN A 185 -2.58 -1.29 -44.77
CA GLN A 185 -1.70 -2.47 -44.73
C GLN A 185 -0.48 -2.17 -43.85
N LEU A 186 -0.05 -3.14 -43.05
CA LEU A 186 1.22 -3.08 -42.33
C LEU A 186 2.34 -2.96 -43.37
N GLU A 187 2.68 -1.75 -43.76
CA GLU A 187 3.84 -1.52 -44.61
C GLU A 187 5.04 -2.13 -43.90
N LYS A 188 5.78 -2.97 -44.63
CA LYS A 188 7.07 -3.50 -44.20
C LYS A 188 8.04 -2.33 -44.17
N ASN A 189 8.00 -1.54 -43.10
CA ASN A 189 9.09 -0.65 -42.79
C ASN A 189 10.32 -1.55 -42.60
N ASP A 190 11.37 -1.33 -43.40
CA ASP A 190 12.67 -2.01 -43.29
C ASP A 190 13.36 -1.79 -41.93
N ARG A 191 12.78 -0.94 -41.08
CA ARG A 191 13.26 -0.63 -39.73
C ARG A 191 12.14 -0.83 -38.71
N PRO A 192 12.44 -1.47 -37.56
CA PRO A 192 11.41 -1.82 -36.58
C PRO A 192 10.75 -0.56 -36.02
N SER A 193 9.41 -0.55 -36.07
CA SER A 193 8.52 0.45 -35.45
C SER A 193 8.74 0.63 -33.94
N GLN A 194 9.46 -0.31 -33.31
CA GLN A 194 9.82 -0.33 -31.90
C GLN A 194 11.01 0.57 -31.52
N THR A 195 11.44 1.45 -32.43
CA THR A 195 12.59 2.32 -32.17
C THR A 195 12.25 3.42 -31.15
N LEU A 196 11.07 4.07 -31.28
CA LEU A 196 10.66 5.14 -30.35
C LEU A 196 10.44 4.62 -28.93
N HIS A 197 9.89 3.42 -28.77
CA HIS A 197 9.69 2.77 -27.47
C HIS A 197 10.97 2.73 -26.63
N LYS A 198 12.13 2.45 -27.25
CA LYS A 198 13.42 2.42 -26.56
C LYS A 198 13.85 3.79 -26.04
N PHE A 199 13.49 4.86 -26.75
CA PHE A 199 13.78 6.22 -26.32
C PHE A 199 12.79 6.74 -25.27
N MET A 200 11.58 6.18 -25.22
CA MET A 200 10.58 6.51 -24.20
C MET A 200 10.84 5.84 -22.85
N MET A 201 11.58 4.72 -22.79
CA MET A 201 11.87 4.02 -21.53
C MET A 201 12.60 4.89 -20.50
N ASN A 202 13.62 5.65 -20.94
CA ASN A 202 14.49 6.40 -20.04
C ASN A 202 14.42 7.87 -20.40
N VAL A 203 13.44 8.60 -19.86
CA VAL A 203 13.23 10.01 -20.15
C VAL A 203 13.27 10.84 -18.89
N THR A 204 14.10 11.88 -18.92
CA THR A 204 14.11 12.95 -17.92
C THR A 204 13.50 14.22 -18.51
N TRP A 205 12.53 14.81 -17.82
CA TRP A 205 11.82 16.02 -18.27
C TRP A 205 11.71 17.02 -17.11
N GLU A 206 12.07 18.28 -17.34
CA GLU A 206 12.07 19.35 -16.31
C GLU A 206 12.79 18.96 -15.01
N GLY A 207 13.90 18.21 -15.11
CA GLY A 207 14.66 17.74 -13.94
C GLY A 207 14.00 16.61 -13.16
N ARG A 208 12.88 16.06 -13.63
CA ARG A 208 12.21 14.89 -13.06
C ARG A 208 12.49 13.64 -13.90
N ASP A 209 12.64 12.52 -13.23
CA ASP A 209 12.71 11.21 -13.87
C ASP A 209 11.29 10.70 -14.18
N LEU A 210 10.99 10.53 -15.47
CA LEU A 210 9.73 9.97 -15.98
C LEU A 210 9.99 8.66 -16.72
N SER A 211 11.02 7.91 -16.29
CA SER A 211 11.33 6.59 -16.83
C SER A 211 10.23 5.56 -16.57
N PHE A 212 10.23 4.53 -17.41
CA PHE A 212 9.28 3.42 -17.37
C PHE A 212 9.98 2.08 -17.16
N THR A 213 9.27 1.17 -16.51
CA THR A 213 9.66 -0.22 -16.35
C THR A 213 9.44 -1.01 -17.65
N ALA A 214 10.00 -2.23 -17.70
CA ALA A 214 9.89 -3.10 -18.88
C ALA A 214 8.44 -3.52 -19.20
N ASP A 215 7.57 -3.54 -18.20
CA ASP A 215 6.14 -3.81 -18.26
C ASP A 215 5.28 -2.55 -18.50
N GLY A 216 5.91 -1.38 -18.67
CA GLY A 216 5.26 -0.16 -19.14
C GLY A 216 4.66 0.74 -18.05
N TYR A 217 4.96 0.52 -16.78
CA TYR A 217 4.57 1.39 -15.66
C TYR A 217 5.65 2.43 -15.40
N GLN A 218 5.33 3.49 -14.66
CA GLN A 218 6.33 4.45 -14.24
C GLN A 218 7.34 3.77 -13.27
N ALA A 219 8.65 4.01 -13.45
CA ALA A 219 9.68 3.40 -12.60
C ALA A 219 9.67 3.95 -11.17
N HIS A 220 9.42 5.26 -11.05
CA HIS A 220 9.38 5.98 -9.77
C HIS A 220 8.08 6.82 -9.66
N PRO A 221 6.91 6.18 -9.54
CA PRO A 221 5.64 6.88 -9.41
C PRO A 221 5.54 7.56 -8.05
N ARG A 222 4.79 8.67 -7.99
CA ARG A 222 4.38 9.27 -6.72
C ARG A 222 3.21 8.48 -6.18
N LEU A 223 3.40 7.88 -5.01
CA LEU A 223 2.39 7.05 -4.38
C LEU A 223 1.96 7.66 -3.06
N VAL A 224 0.68 7.48 -2.75
CA VAL A 224 0.01 7.99 -1.55
C VAL A 224 -0.78 6.89 -0.88
N VAL A 225 -0.96 7.05 0.42
CA VAL A 225 -1.87 6.23 1.21
C VAL A 225 -3.09 7.08 1.48
N ILE A 226 -4.26 6.56 1.11
CA ILE A 226 -5.54 7.21 1.32
C ILE A 226 -6.43 6.32 2.19
N VAL A 227 -7.31 6.95 2.97
CA VAL A 227 -8.30 6.25 3.79
C VAL A 227 -9.68 6.82 3.54
N LEU A 228 -10.70 5.96 3.53
CA LEU A 228 -12.08 6.40 3.51
C LEU A 228 -12.52 6.84 4.92
N ASN A 229 -12.79 8.13 5.13
CA ASN A 229 -13.19 8.66 6.44
C ASN A 229 -14.67 8.36 6.77
N ASN A 230 -15.13 8.79 7.95
CA ASN A 230 -16.51 8.58 8.41
C ASN A 230 -17.53 9.39 7.60
N GLU A 231 -17.11 10.53 7.06
CA GLU A 231 -17.88 11.37 6.12
C GLU A 231 -17.93 10.75 4.70
N ARG A 232 -17.25 9.62 4.50
CA ARG A 232 -17.13 8.88 3.24
C ARG A 232 -16.40 9.63 2.13
N GLU A 233 -15.46 10.47 2.53
CA GLU A 233 -14.50 11.15 1.68
C GLU A 233 -13.13 10.48 1.81
N TRP A 234 -12.39 10.40 0.69
CA TRP A 234 -11.03 9.88 0.70
C TRP A 234 -10.07 10.94 1.19
N GLU A 235 -9.37 10.65 2.28
CA GLU A 235 -8.37 11.51 2.88
C GLU A 235 -6.95 10.97 2.61
N LYS A 236 -6.02 11.86 2.23
CA LYS A 236 -4.58 11.56 2.12
C LYS A 236 -3.96 11.46 3.51
N VAL A 237 -3.53 10.25 3.88
CA VAL A 237 -2.95 9.92 5.19
C VAL A 237 -1.51 9.45 5.11
N GLY A 238 -0.96 9.30 3.92
CA GLY A 238 0.46 8.98 3.76
C GLY A 238 1.00 9.33 2.39
N LYS A 239 2.32 9.39 2.31
CA LYS A 239 3.07 9.70 1.10
C LYS A 239 4.31 8.83 1.02
N TRP A 240 4.59 8.30 -0.16
CA TRP A 240 5.79 7.53 -0.46
C TRP A 240 6.74 8.37 -1.31
N GLU A 241 7.87 8.76 -0.74
CA GLU A 241 8.92 9.53 -1.42
C GLU A 241 10.30 9.02 -1.01
N ASN A 242 11.24 8.96 -1.97
CA ASN A 242 12.63 8.58 -1.73
C ASN A 242 12.80 7.24 -0.99
N ASN A 243 11.97 6.25 -1.34
CA ASN A 243 11.91 4.94 -0.69
C ASN A 243 11.50 4.95 0.78
N SER A 244 10.89 6.03 1.26
CA SER A 244 10.39 6.15 2.63
C SER A 244 8.89 6.45 2.63
N LEU A 245 8.18 5.80 3.55
CA LEU A 245 6.76 6.03 3.80
C LEU A 245 6.60 7.01 4.96
N SER A 246 5.95 8.14 4.71
CA SER A 246 5.53 9.06 5.78
C SER A 246 4.03 8.96 5.98
N LEU A 247 3.59 8.55 7.18
CA LEU A 247 2.18 8.45 7.56
C LEU A 247 1.77 9.59 8.50
N LYS A 248 0.52 10.03 8.38
CA LYS A 248 -0.08 11.13 9.16
C LYS A 248 -0.31 10.73 10.62
N TYR A 249 -0.78 9.50 10.83
CA TYR A 249 -1.16 9.00 12.14
C TYR A 249 -0.02 8.14 12.72
N SER A 250 0.35 8.35 13.98
CA SER A 250 1.32 7.48 14.68
C SER A 250 0.67 6.23 15.27
N VAL A 251 -0.63 6.28 15.50
CA VAL A 251 -1.48 5.14 15.86
C VAL A 251 -2.66 5.19 14.91
N TRP A 252 -2.96 4.08 14.25
CA TRP A 252 -4.05 4.04 13.28
C TRP A 252 -5.39 4.34 13.99
N PRO A 253 -6.20 5.30 13.49
CA PRO A 253 -7.50 5.61 14.08
C PRO A 253 -8.46 4.41 13.99
N ARG A 254 -9.32 4.24 15.00
CA ARG A 254 -10.40 3.26 14.91
C ARG A 254 -11.54 3.87 14.12
N TYR A 255 -11.80 3.33 12.93
CA TYR A 255 -12.98 3.70 12.15
C TYR A 255 -14.13 2.78 12.54
N SER A 256 -15.29 3.34 12.87
CA SER A 256 -16.51 2.56 12.96
C SER A 256 -17.04 2.31 11.54
N SER A 257 -17.34 1.05 11.24
CA SER A 257 -17.79 0.61 9.90
C SER A 257 -18.96 1.43 9.36
N PHE A 258 -19.78 1.95 10.28
CA PHE A 258 -20.92 2.84 10.06
C PHE A 258 -20.97 3.88 11.18
N ALA A 259 -21.59 5.03 10.91
CA ALA A 259 -21.64 6.21 11.79
C ALA A 259 -22.44 6.03 13.11
N ASP A 260 -22.54 4.81 13.65
CA ASP A 260 -23.39 4.46 14.79
C ASP A 260 -22.64 4.39 16.13
N SER A 261 -21.34 4.70 16.17
CA SER A 261 -20.60 4.79 17.42
C SER A 261 -19.46 5.79 17.33
N ASP A 262 -19.37 6.71 18.27
CA ASP A 262 -18.17 7.53 18.46
C ASP A 262 -16.98 6.57 18.66
N PRO A 263 -15.90 6.70 17.86
CA PRO A 263 -14.72 5.90 18.09
C PRO A 263 -14.16 6.22 19.47
N ASP A 264 -13.89 5.19 20.27
CA ASP A 264 -13.18 5.36 21.53
C ASP A 264 -11.71 5.67 21.20
N ASP A 265 -11.43 6.96 21.02
CA ASP A 265 -10.11 7.55 20.72
C ASP A 265 -9.18 7.56 21.94
N ASN A 266 -9.53 6.82 23.01
CA ASN A 266 -8.71 6.71 24.20
C ASN A 266 -7.43 5.90 23.91
N HIS A 267 -6.36 6.61 23.58
CA HIS A 267 -5.01 6.05 23.47
C HIS A 267 -4.23 6.28 24.77
N LEU A 268 -3.61 5.22 25.28
CA LEU A 268 -2.70 5.30 26.42
C LEU A 268 -1.29 5.61 25.93
N SER A 269 -0.78 6.78 26.30
CA SER A 269 0.63 7.12 26.09
C SER A 269 1.47 6.59 27.26
N ILE A 270 2.39 5.68 26.97
CA ILE A 270 3.29 5.08 27.96
C ILE A 270 4.67 5.72 27.80
N VAL A 271 5.22 6.24 28.91
CA VAL A 271 6.58 6.77 28.97
C VAL A 271 7.39 5.93 29.96
N THR A 272 8.62 5.59 29.60
CA THR A 272 9.50 4.78 30.43
C THR A 272 10.95 5.28 30.36
N LEU A 273 11.80 4.81 31.27
CA LEU A 273 13.23 5.12 31.33
C LEU A 273 14.04 3.87 30.93
N GLU A 274 15.23 4.09 30.37
CA GLU A 274 16.17 3.02 30.06
C GLU A 274 16.74 2.43 31.36
N GLU A 275 16.41 1.17 31.65
CA GLU A 275 16.80 0.50 32.87
C GLU A 275 17.00 -1.00 32.62
N ALA A 276 18.25 -1.42 32.41
CA ALA A 276 18.58 -2.84 32.26
C ALA A 276 18.41 -3.57 33.61
N PRO A 277 17.80 -4.77 33.64
CA PRO A 277 17.39 -5.61 32.50
C PRO A 277 15.92 -5.45 32.07
N PHE A 278 15.18 -4.48 32.61
CA PHE A 278 13.73 -4.38 32.44
C PHE A 278 13.30 -3.63 31.18
N VAL A 279 14.02 -2.58 30.81
CA VAL A 279 13.79 -1.75 29.63
C VAL A 279 15.15 -1.50 28.97
N ILE A 280 15.40 -2.21 27.87
CA ILE A 280 16.62 -2.11 27.07
C ILE A 280 16.28 -1.31 25.81
N VAL A 281 17.10 -0.30 25.52
CA VAL A 281 16.98 0.53 24.33
C VAL A 281 18.00 0.05 23.31
N GLU A 282 17.54 -0.24 22.10
CA GLU A 282 18.37 -0.58 20.95
C GLU A 282 18.09 0.42 19.82
N ASP A 283 19.12 0.74 19.03
CA ASP A 283 18.94 1.57 17.85
C ASP A 283 18.25 0.78 16.73
N VAL A 284 17.46 1.47 15.90
CA VAL A 284 16.81 0.84 14.73
C VAL A 284 17.89 0.40 13.74
N ASP A 285 17.81 -0.84 13.26
CA ASP A 285 18.73 -1.34 12.22
C ASP A 285 18.49 -0.59 10.89
N PRO A 286 19.51 0.09 10.33
CA PRO A 286 19.41 0.80 9.06
C PRO A 286 18.97 -0.06 7.87
N LEU A 287 19.18 -1.38 7.91
CA LEU A 287 18.79 -2.30 6.85
C LEU A 287 17.33 -2.76 6.99
N MET A 288 16.81 -2.82 8.21
CA MET A 288 15.44 -3.27 8.47
C MET A 288 14.41 -2.14 8.35
N GLU A 289 14.84 -0.89 8.61
CA GLU A 289 13.99 0.32 8.63
C GLU A 289 12.80 0.22 9.61
N SER A 290 12.77 -0.81 10.47
CA SER A 290 11.77 -1.01 11.51
C SER A 290 12.35 -1.83 12.64
N CYS A 291 11.66 -1.82 13.77
CA CYS A 291 12.02 -2.65 14.91
C CYS A 291 11.81 -4.15 14.64
N GLN A 292 12.63 -4.98 15.29
CA GLN A 292 12.50 -6.43 15.21
C GLN A 292 11.25 -6.89 15.97
N LYS A 293 10.67 -8.04 15.58
CA LYS A 293 9.41 -8.60 16.13
C LYS A 293 9.29 -8.59 17.67
N ASN A 294 10.39 -8.81 18.38
CA ASN A 294 10.43 -8.87 19.85
C ASN A 294 10.60 -7.51 20.53
N THR A 295 10.80 -6.45 19.76
CA THR A 295 10.97 -5.07 20.22
C THR A 295 9.73 -4.25 19.86
N VAL A 296 9.61 -3.05 20.42
CA VAL A 296 8.51 -2.11 20.15
C VAL A 296 9.12 -0.77 19.75
N PRO A 297 8.65 -0.13 18.67
CA PRO A 297 9.12 1.20 18.29
C PRO A 297 8.76 2.23 19.37
N CYS A 298 9.72 3.08 19.70
CA CYS A 298 9.56 4.17 20.67
C CYS A 298 10.29 5.43 20.19
N ARG A 299 9.83 6.60 20.65
CA ARG A 299 10.44 7.89 20.31
C ARG A 299 11.24 8.41 21.51
N LYS A 300 12.55 8.61 21.30
CA LYS A 300 13.45 9.25 22.28
C LYS A 300 13.55 10.74 21.99
N PHE A 301 13.28 11.57 22.99
CA PHE A 301 13.38 13.01 22.86
C PHE A 301 14.80 13.49 23.21
N VAL A 302 15.54 14.02 22.24
CA VAL A 302 16.91 14.55 22.46
C VAL A 302 16.98 16.00 21.98
N ARG A 303 17.04 16.96 22.92
CA ARG A 303 17.28 18.40 22.67
C ARG A 303 16.60 18.93 21.38
N LEU A 304 15.28 18.76 21.27
CA LEU A 304 14.41 19.23 20.16
C LEU A 304 14.33 18.35 18.90
N ASN A 305 15.06 17.23 18.84
CA ASN A 305 14.92 16.24 17.76
C ASN A 305 14.32 14.92 18.30
N TYR A 306 13.48 14.28 17.48
CA TYR A 306 12.97 12.93 17.73
C TYR A 306 13.89 11.92 17.07
N VAL A 307 14.26 10.87 17.81
CA VAL A 307 14.97 9.70 17.28
C VAL A 307 14.12 8.48 17.56
N GLU A 308 13.85 7.68 16.52
CA GLU A 308 13.21 6.38 16.67
C GLU A 308 14.21 5.35 17.18
N ILE A 309 13.77 4.60 18.19
CA ILE A 309 14.53 3.57 18.88
C ILE A 309 13.63 2.35 19.09
N CYS A 310 14.23 1.18 19.28
CA CYS A 310 13.53 -0.05 19.59
C CYS A 310 13.65 -0.36 21.08
N LEU A 311 12.52 -0.53 21.75
CA LEU A 311 12.47 -0.96 23.14
C LEU A 311 12.32 -2.48 23.21
N LEU A 312 13.26 -3.13 23.87
CA LEU A 312 13.13 -4.49 24.35
C LEU A 312 12.82 -4.43 25.85
N SER A 313 11.59 -4.74 26.24
CA SER A 313 11.20 -4.72 27.65
C SER A 313 10.41 -5.97 28.04
N LEU A 314 10.67 -6.48 29.24
CA LEU A 314 9.80 -7.44 29.92
C LEU A 314 8.37 -6.90 30.06
N VAL A 315 8.21 -5.58 30.20
CA VAL A 315 6.91 -4.90 30.27
C VAL A 315 6.26 -4.85 28.90
N CYS A 316 7.00 -4.52 27.84
CA CYS A 316 6.49 -4.52 26.46
C CYS A 316 6.07 -5.91 26.00
N ASN A 317 6.81 -6.96 26.35
CA ASN A 317 6.43 -8.34 26.05
C ASN A 317 5.14 -8.76 26.79
N ASN A 318 4.99 -8.36 28.06
CA ASN A 318 3.77 -8.61 28.83
C ASN A 318 2.57 -7.76 28.33
N LEU A 319 2.81 -6.56 27.83
CA LEU A 319 1.78 -5.71 27.19
C LEU A 319 1.33 -6.27 25.84
N LYS A 320 2.26 -6.73 24.98
CA LYS A 320 1.93 -7.42 23.72
C LYS A 320 1.14 -8.71 23.94
N MET A 321 1.29 -9.37 25.09
CA MET A 321 0.57 -10.61 25.45
C MET A 321 -0.77 -10.40 26.15
N SER A 322 -1.16 -9.17 26.46
CA SER A 322 -2.35 -8.88 27.27
C SER A 322 -3.60 -8.69 26.40
N PRO A 323 -4.61 -9.58 26.47
CA PRO A 323 -5.82 -9.48 25.66
C PRO A 323 -6.87 -8.50 26.21
N ASN A 324 -6.59 -7.77 27.30
CA ASN A 324 -7.54 -6.90 27.97
C ASN A 324 -6.87 -5.61 28.48
N GLU A 325 -7.47 -4.45 28.21
CA GLU A 325 -6.98 -3.14 28.65
C GLU A 325 -6.78 -3.06 30.18
N ASN A 326 -7.68 -3.65 30.96
CA ASN A 326 -7.54 -3.72 32.43
C ASN A 326 -6.33 -4.54 32.89
N THR A 327 -5.98 -5.61 32.18
CA THR A 327 -4.83 -6.46 32.52
C THR A 327 -3.53 -5.76 32.16
N SER A 328 -3.52 -5.01 31.04
CA SER A 328 -2.42 -4.14 30.63
C SER A 328 -2.19 -3.01 31.63
N PHE A 329 -3.26 -2.38 32.13
CA PHE A 329 -3.21 -1.35 33.16
C PHE A 329 -2.64 -1.87 34.49
N ILE A 330 -3.06 -3.07 34.92
CA ILE A 330 -2.57 -3.72 36.14
C ILE A 330 -1.09 -4.10 36.00
N LEU A 331 -0.64 -4.54 34.83
CA LEU A 331 0.77 -4.86 34.57
C LEU A 331 1.64 -3.60 34.59
N ILE A 332 1.17 -2.49 34.01
CA ILE A 332 1.86 -1.19 34.04
C ILE A 332 1.94 -0.66 35.48
N LEU A 333 0.83 -0.66 36.23
CA LEU A 333 0.79 -0.20 37.62
C LEU A 333 1.68 -1.03 38.55
N ASN A 334 1.69 -2.36 38.41
CA ASN A 334 2.54 -3.23 39.23
C ASN A 334 4.03 -3.08 38.90
N PHE A 335 4.37 -2.73 37.65
CA PHE A 335 5.76 -2.44 37.27
C PHE A 335 6.23 -1.11 37.89
N PHE A 336 5.43 -0.05 37.78
CA PHE A 336 5.74 1.25 38.39
C PHE A 336 5.69 1.25 39.93
N GLN A 337 4.96 0.33 40.59
CA GLN A 337 4.98 0.18 42.04
C GLN A 337 6.20 -0.60 42.58
N ARG A 338 6.96 -1.27 41.71
CA ARG A 338 8.17 -2.04 42.10
C ARG A 338 9.48 -1.29 41.84
N LEU A 339 9.41 -0.13 41.18
CA LEU A 339 10.45 0.91 41.16
C LEU A 339 10.20 1.87 42.32
#